data_AF-A0A1E1XL92-F1
#
_entry.id   AF-A0A1E1XL92-F1
#
_cell.length_a   1.000
_cell.length_b   1.000
_cell.length_c   1.000
_cell.angle_alpha   90.00
_cell.angle_beta   90.00
_cell.angle_gamma   90.00
#
_symmetry.space_group_name_H-M   'P 1'
#
loop_
_entity.id
_entity.type
_entity.pdbx_description
1 polymer ?
#
loop_
_entity_poly.entity_id
_entity_poly.type
_entity_poly.pdbx_seq_one_letter_code
_entity_poly.pdbx_strand_id
1 'polypeptide(L)'
;CKGSYSQARYGFNSSSGKCEKFMSCPGGNGNSFLTRKECLLTCNSRSSCLKKTELHSFRFYTSYFYDADEDECKKTETFLRKKTFWPVTNRFYTEEHCQEECMPRLRY
;
A
#
# COMPACT_ATOMS: atom_id res chain seq x y z
N CYS A 1 -15.17 9.03 -21.98
CA CYS A 1 -14.27 8.09 -22.65
C CYS A 1 -14.86 7.75 -24.01
N LYS A 2 -14.41 8.43 -25.07
CA LYS A 2 -14.91 8.17 -26.44
C LYS A 2 -14.15 6.97 -26.99
N GLY A 3 -14.70 5.77 -26.82
CA GLY A 3 -14.22 4.54 -27.49
C GLY A 3 -12.93 3.91 -26.95
N SER A 4 -12.46 4.28 -25.76
CA SER A 4 -11.28 3.67 -25.15
C SER A 4 -11.62 3.06 -23.79
N TYR A 5 -11.06 1.87 -23.51
CA TYR A 5 -11.28 1.10 -22.30
C TYR A 5 -10.81 1.88 -21.06
N SER A 6 -11.64 1.90 -20.02
CA SER A 6 -11.25 2.45 -18.73
C SER A 6 -10.19 1.55 -18.09
N GLN A 7 -9.11 2.15 -17.58
CA GLN A 7 -8.03 1.44 -16.90
C GLN A 7 -8.05 1.78 -15.42
N ALA A 8 -7.80 0.77 -14.59
CA ALA A 8 -7.56 1.00 -13.18
C ALA A 8 -6.27 1.82 -13.02
N ARG A 9 -6.38 2.96 -12.36
CA ARG A 9 -5.28 3.87 -12.04
C ARG A 9 -5.33 4.21 -10.56
N TYR A 10 -4.19 4.67 -10.05
CA TYR A 10 -4.05 5.13 -8.67
C TYR A 10 -3.93 6.64 -8.63
N GLY A 11 -4.63 7.27 -7.69
CA GLY A 11 -4.65 8.71 -7.53
C GLY A 11 -4.42 9.08 -6.09
N PHE A 12 -3.55 10.07 -5.87
CA PHE A 12 -3.30 10.55 -4.54
C PHE A 12 -4.43 11.47 -4.09
N ASN A 13 -5.05 11.12 -2.96
CA ASN A 13 -6.03 11.97 -2.31
C ASN A 13 -5.36 12.72 -1.17
N SER A 14 -5.19 14.03 -1.34
CA SER A 14 -4.59 14.91 -0.33
C SER A 14 -5.42 15.02 0.95
N SER A 15 -6.74 14.82 0.88
CA SER A 15 -7.63 14.86 2.06
C SER A 15 -7.46 13.65 2.96
N SER A 16 -7.20 12.46 2.39
CA SER A 16 -6.96 11.23 3.16
C SER A 16 -5.48 10.91 3.35
N GLY A 17 -4.59 11.56 2.59
CA GLY A 17 -3.16 11.26 2.55
C GLY A 17 -2.84 9.89 1.96
N LYS A 18 -3.80 9.26 1.27
CA LYS A 18 -3.72 7.89 0.76
C LYS A 18 -3.88 7.86 -0.77
N CYS A 19 -3.25 6.88 -1.38
CA CYS A 19 -3.44 6.56 -2.80
C CYS A 19 -4.68 5.69 -2.96
N GLU A 20 -5.67 6.22 -3.67
CA GLU A 20 -6.96 5.57 -3.95
C GLU A 20 -6.98 4.98 -5.35
N LYS A 21 -7.73 3.90 -5.55
CA LYS A 21 -7.87 3.24 -6.85
C LYS A 21 -9.15 3.73 -7.53
N PHE A 22 -9.01 4.18 -8.77
CA PHE A 22 -10.13 4.69 -9.57
C PHE A 22 -9.97 4.28 -11.05
N MET A 23 -11.08 4.24 -11.77
CA MET A 23 -11.06 3.97 -13.20
C MET A 23 -10.85 5.27 -13.97
N SER A 24 -9.72 5.40 -14.67
CA SER A 24 -9.42 6.54 -15.53
C SER A 24 -9.35 6.11 -16.98
N CYS A 25 -9.70 7.02 -17.87
CA CYS A 25 -9.45 6.84 -19.29
C CYS A 25 -8.06 7.36 -19.68
N PRO A 26 -7.46 6.83 -20.75
CA PRO A 26 -6.16 7.27 -21.22
C PRO A 26 -6.19 8.78 -21.54
N GLY A 27 -5.17 9.50 -21.07
CA GLY A 27 -5.14 10.97 -21.09
C GLY A 27 -5.65 11.64 -19.79
N GLY A 28 -5.75 10.88 -18.70
CA GLY A 28 -6.10 11.41 -17.37
C GLY A 28 -5.10 12.44 -16.82
N ASN A 29 -5.51 13.15 -15.77
CA ASN A 29 -4.72 14.18 -15.09
C ASN A 29 -3.39 13.64 -14.52
N GLY A 30 -2.44 14.52 -14.20
CA GLY A 30 -1.12 14.17 -13.63
C GLY A 30 -1.14 13.35 -12.32
N ASN A 31 -2.30 13.24 -11.65
CA ASN A 31 -2.50 12.39 -10.48
C ASN A 31 -3.02 10.98 -10.86
N SER A 32 -2.59 10.41 -11.99
CA SER A 32 -3.01 9.08 -12.47
C SER A 32 -1.82 8.15 -12.67
N PHE A 33 -1.48 7.39 -11.63
CA PHE A 33 -0.36 6.46 -11.61
C PHE A 33 -0.80 5.05 -12.05
N LEU A 34 0.12 4.30 -12.67
CA LEU A 34 -0.12 2.90 -13.06
C LEU A 34 -0.06 1.98 -11.86
N THR A 35 0.93 2.20 -11.00
CA THR A 35 1.09 1.44 -9.76
C THR A 35 0.88 2.31 -8.54
N ARG A 36 0.47 1.68 -7.45
CA ARG A 36 0.30 2.39 -6.19
C ARG A 36 1.63 2.77 -5.56
N LYS A 37 2.66 1.94 -5.75
CA LYS A 37 4.03 2.25 -5.37
C LYS A 37 4.47 3.58 -5.96
N GLU A 38 4.24 3.81 -7.25
CA GLU A 38 4.56 5.10 -7.88
C GLU A 38 3.76 6.26 -7.28
N CYS A 39 2.46 6.07 -7.01
CA CYS A 39 1.64 7.07 -6.35
C CYS A 39 2.19 7.43 -4.96
N LEU A 40 2.52 6.43 -4.15
CA LEU A 40 3.10 6.63 -2.82
C LEU A 40 4.49 7.25 -2.92
N LEU A 41 5.36 6.81 -3.81
CA LEU A 41 6.69 7.38 -3.98
C LEU A 41 6.64 8.84 -4.43
N THR A 42 5.68 9.20 -5.27
CA THR A 42 5.55 10.56 -5.80
C THR A 42 4.90 11.50 -4.79
N CYS A 43 3.82 11.06 -4.15
CA CYS A 43 2.99 11.93 -3.31
C CYS A 43 3.21 11.76 -1.81
N ASN A 44 3.72 10.61 -1.35
CA ASN A 44 3.97 10.32 0.06
C ASN A 44 5.19 9.39 0.25
N SER A 45 6.37 9.82 -0.22
CA SER A 45 7.61 9.02 -0.21
C SER A 45 8.06 8.58 1.19
N ARG A 46 7.59 9.28 2.22
CA ARG A 46 7.86 8.97 3.63
C ARG A 46 6.84 8.02 4.25
N SER A 47 5.88 7.53 3.47
CA SER A 47 4.86 6.59 3.94
C SER A 47 5.50 5.35 4.55
N SER A 48 5.02 4.96 5.73
CA SER A 48 5.45 3.71 6.36
C SER A 48 5.14 2.50 5.50
N CYS A 49 4.14 2.54 4.61
CA CYS A 49 3.83 1.47 3.65
C CYS A 49 4.98 1.19 2.65
N LEU A 50 5.91 2.13 2.44
CA LEU A 50 7.04 1.94 1.53
C LEU A 50 8.26 1.30 2.24
N LYS A 51 8.24 1.17 3.56
CA LYS A 51 9.37 0.60 4.29
C LYS A 51 9.40 -0.91 4.06
N LYS A 52 10.58 -1.44 3.71
CA LYS A 52 10.79 -2.88 3.59
C LYS A 52 10.89 -3.51 4.97
N THR A 53 10.22 -4.64 5.16
CA THR A 53 10.26 -5.40 6.40
C THR A 53 11.19 -6.60 6.25
N GLU A 54 12.19 -6.71 7.12
CA GLU A 54 13.10 -7.85 7.13
C GLU A 54 12.36 -9.12 7.58
N LEU A 55 12.50 -10.16 6.76
CA LEU A 55 12.04 -11.52 7.02
C LEU A 55 13.11 -12.23 7.88
N HIS A 56 12.68 -13.06 8.82
CA HIS A 56 13.57 -13.93 9.59
C HIS A 56 12.96 -15.33 9.63
N SER A 57 13.74 -16.34 9.29
CA SER A 57 13.34 -17.74 9.47
C SER A 57 13.55 -18.19 10.92
N PHE A 58 12.74 -19.15 11.36
CA PHE A 58 12.63 -19.77 12.71
C PHE A 58 11.67 -19.05 13.67
N ARG A 59 10.75 -19.81 14.30
CA ARG A 59 9.29 -19.51 14.30
C ARG A 59 8.68 -19.42 15.72
N PHE A 60 8.14 -18.24 16.12
CA PHE A 60 7.20 -18.13 17.26
C PHE A 60 6.13 -17.00 17.15
N TYR A 61 6.28 -15.96 16.29
CA TYR A 61 5.33 -14.83 16.24
C TYR A 61 4.93 -14.41 14.82
N THR A 62 3.61 -14.35 14.57
CA THR A 62 3.02 -13.88 13.29
C THR A 62 2.77 -12.37 13.31
N SER A 63 3.06 -11.71 12.20
CA SER A 63 2.74 -10.31 11.93
C SER A 63 2.46 -10.11 10.45
N TYR A 64 2.00 -8.92 10.05
CA TYR A 64 1.66 -8.59 8.68
C TYR A 64 2.47 -7.38 8.22
N PHE A 65 2.73 -7.26 6.93
CA PHE A 65 3.39 -6.10 6.33
C PHE A 65 2.82 -5.87 4.94
N TYR A 66 2.81 -4.61 4.50
CA TYR A 66 2.37 -4.28 3.14
C TYR A 66 3.55 -4.38 2.16
N ASP A 67 3.35 -5.13 1.10
CA ASP A 67 4.27 -5.24 -0.02
C ASP A 67 3.83 -4.26 -1.13
N ALA A 68 4.60 -3.19 -1.31
CA ALA A 68 4.31 -2.17 -2.31
C ALA A 68 4.58 -2.64 -3.75
N ASP A 69 5.41 -3.66 -3.95
CA ASP A 69 5.71 -4.19 -5.28
C ASP A 69 4.54 -5.02 -5.82
N GLU A 70 3.92 -5.85 -4.96
CA GLU A 70 2.75 -6.67 -5.30
C GLU A 70 1.40 -5.99 -4.97
N ASP A 71 1.40 -4.83 -4.31
CA ASP A 71 0.21 -4.13 -3.77
C ASP A 71 -0.64 -5.03 -2.84
N GLU A 72 0.02 -5.83 -2.00
CA GLU A 72 -0.63 -6.86 -1.15
C GLU A 72 -0.13 -6.82 0.30
N CYS A 73 -1.03 -7.05 1.26
CA CYS A 73 -0.68 -7.26 2.66
C CYS A 73 -0.26 -8.71 2.89
N LYS A 74 1.04 -8.95 3.09
CA LYS A 74 1.60 -10.29 3.30
C LYS A 74 1.82 -10.57 4.79
N LYS A 75 1.64 -11.84 5.18
CA LYS A 75 2.01 -12.31 6.52
C LYS A 75 3.49 -12.66 6.58
N THR A 76 4.11 -12.37 7.72
CA THR A 76 5.49 -12.74 8.04
C THR A 76 5.56 -13.33 9.43
N GLU A 77 6.37 -14.36 9.57
CA GLU A 77 6.65 -15.00 10.86
C GLU A 77 8.06 -14.60 11.29
N THR A 78 8.23 -14.27 12.57
CA THR A 78 9.50 -13.83 13.13
C THR A 78 9.87 -14.63 14.37
N PHE A 79 11.19 -14.75 14.61
CA PHE A 79 11.73 -15.46 15.76
C PHE A 79 11.44 -14.74 17.08
N LEU A 80 11.73 -13.44 17.13
CA LEU A 80 11.51 -12.59 18.30
C LEU A 80 10.23 -11.78 18.14
N ARG A 81 9.50 -11.60 19.25
CA ARG A 81 8.42 -10.62 19.32
C ARG A 81 8.99 -9.25 18.97
N LYS A 82 8.55 -8.72 17.83
CA LYS A 82 8.92 -7.37 17.43
C LYS A 82 8.30 -6.39 18.42
N LYS A 83 9.05 -5.33 18.76
CA LYS A 83 8.58 -4.26 19.66
C LYS A 83 8.04 -3.06 18.88
N THR A 84 8.40 -2.95 17.60
CA THR A 84 8.09 -1.81 16.75
C THR A 84 7.09 -2.21 15.66
N PHE A 85 5.92 -1.59 15.72
CA PHE A 85 4.82 -1.79 14.79
C PHE A 85 4.45 -0.45 14.14
N TRP A 86 3.39 -0.48 13.32
CA TRP A 86 2.70 0.71 12.84
C TRP A 86 2.43 1.71 13.97
N PRO A 87 2.62 3.03 13.77
CA PRO A 87 2.92 3.74 12.52
C PRO A 87 4.42 3.90 12.20
N VAL A 88 5.32 3.43 13.08
CA VAL A 88 6.77 3.64 12.94
C VAL A 88 7.37 2.75 11.85
N THR A 89 6.86 1.52 11.70
CA THR A 89 7.36 0.52 10.75
C THR A 89 6.21 0.00 9.87
N ASN A 90 6.55 -0.63 8.74
CA ASN A 90 5.59 -1.35 7.89
C ASN A 90 5.26 -2.72 8.48
N ARG A 91 4.81 -2.76 9.74
CA ARG A 91 4.46 -4.02 10.41
C ARG A 91 3.19 -3.85 11.23
N PHE A 92 2.25 -4.75 11.00
CA PHE A 92 0.90 -4.74 11.55
C PHE A 92 0.66 -6.03 12.35
N TYR A 93 -0.24 -5.94 13.32
CA TYR A 93 -0.68 -7.09 14.10
C TYR A 93 -1.70 -7.95 13.35
N THR A 94 -2.57 -7.29 12.57
CA THR A 94 -3.64 -7.93 11.81
C THR A 94 -3.55 -7.54 10.34
N GLU A 95 -4.08 -8.42 9.50
CA GLU A 95 -4.20 -8.16 8.07
C GLU A 95 -5.13 -6.97 7.81
N GLU A 96 -6.31 -6.96 8.43
CA GLU A 96 -7.31 -5.89 8.30
C GLU A 96 -6.71 -4.50 8.54
N HIS A 97 -5.91 -4.33 9.59
CA HIS A 97 -5.28 -3.06 9.88
C HIS A 97 -4.24 -2.66 8.81
N CYS A 98 -3.53 -3.63 8.24
CA CYS A 98 -2.68 -3.41 7.08
C CYS A 98 -3.50 -2.95 5.86
N GLN A 99 -4.67 -3.56 5.62
CA GLN A 99 -5.54 -3.20 4.52
C GLN A 99 -6.11 -1.77 4.68
N GLU A 100 -6.57 -1.41 5.86
CA GLU A 100 -7.13 -0.08 6.13
C GLU A 100 -6.10 1.05 5.95
N GLU A 101 -4.87 0.81 6.40
CA GLU A 101 -3.80 1.81 6.40
C GLU A 101 -3.04 1.86 5.08
N CYS A 102 -2.69 0.68 4.57
CA CYS A 102 -1.80 0.50 3.44
C CYS A 102 -2.46 -0.18 2.24
N MET A 103 -3.76 -0.46 2.15
CA MET A 103 -4.46 -0.86 0.89
C MET A 103 -5.31 0.27 0.28
N PRO A 104 -5.51 0.31 -1.06
CA PRO A 104 -6.17 1.42 -1.71
C PRO A 104 -7.68 1.24 -1.59
N ARG A 105 -8.39 2.30 -1.16
CA ARG A 105 -9.86 2.29 -1.23
C ARG A 105 -10.28 2.37 -2.69
N LEU A 106 -11.25 1.53 -3.08
CA LEU A 106 -11.92 1.61 -4.37
C LEU A 106 -12.88 2.80 -4.35
N ARG A 107 -12.64 3.78 -5.22
CA ARG A 107 -13.63 4.81 -5.51
C ARG A 107 -14.52 4.31 -6.65
N TYR A 108 -15.72 3.87 -6.29
CA TYR A 108 -16.80 3.55 -7.23
C TYR A 108 -17.45 4.82 -7.77
#